data_AF-A0A8S3WYU6-F1
#
_entry.id   AF-A0A8S3WYU6-F1
#
_cell.length_a   1.000
_cell.length_b   1.000
_cell.length_c   1.000
_cell.angle_alpha   90.00
_cell.angle_beta   90.00
_cell.angle_gamma   90.00
#
_symmetry.space_group_name_H-M   'P 1'
#
loop_
_entity.id
_entity.type
_entity.pdbx_description
1 polymer ?
#
loop_
_entity_poly.entity_id
_entity_poly.type
_entity_poly.pdbx_seq_one_letter_code
_entity_poly.pdbx_strand_id
1 'polypeptide(L)'
;MANKCGVCGRFTSAMDGVKCSNCLNMFHRQCVNLKNDARKLNKWQCQGCKTRNPSEAGVSATSGSLSSGVTDTELGEVVPGTSDRGSCDDNINLASEIKLIRDQLTTIAREIISFREVISKISSNVDELNNRVGDIEKRVIHLEQRAADSQPQTTDSKLEDTLTELKSGSRFITQ
;
A
#
# COMPACT_ATOMS: atom_id res chain seq x y z
N MET A 1 -17.13 2.27 -18.00
CA MET A 1 -16.81 3.03 -16.77
C MET A 1 -16.79 2.05 -15.61
N ALA A 2 -15.69 1.99 -14.86
CA ALA A 2 -15.54 1.03 -13.78
C ALA A 2 -16.18 1.58 -12.49
N ASN A 3 -17.17 0.86 -11.94
CA ASN A 3 -17.85 1.27 -10.71
C ASN A 3 -16.98 0.87 -9.51
N LYS A 4 -16.61 1.84 -8.65
CA LYS A 4 -15.88 1.59 -7.40
C LYS A 4 -16.85 1.56 -6.23
N CYS A 5 -16.57 0.71 -5.25
CA CYS A 5 -17.36 0.62 -4.03
C CYS A 5 -17.15 1.87 -3.17
N GLY A 6 -18.24 2.50 -2.74
CA GLY A 6 -18.20 3.66 -1.83
C GLY A 6 -17.75 3.36 -0.39
N VAL A 7 -17.51 2.09 -0.03
CA VAL A 7 -16.99 1.69 1.30
C VAL A 7 -15.53 1.27 1.21
N CYS A 8 -15.20 0.27 0.38
CA CYS A 8 -13.83 -0.30 0.33
C CYS A 8 -12.95 0.26 -0.79
N GLY A 9 -13.49 1.10 -1.68
CA GLY A 9 -12.76 1.70 -2.81
C GLY A 9 -12.39 0.74 -3.95
N ARG A 10 -12.64 -0.57 -3.80
CA ARG A 10 -12.35 -1.58 -4.83
C ARG A 10 -13.43 -1.62 -5.91
N PHE A 11 -13.10 -2.14 -7.08
CA PHE A 11 -14.05 -2.28 -8.19
C PHE A 11 -15.17 -3.27 -7.86
N THR A 12 -16.39 -2.94 -8.24
CA THR A 12 -17.59 -3.78 -8.07
C THR A 12 -17.96 -4.40 -9.41
N SER A 13 -18.13 -5.72 -9.45
CA SER A 13 -18.74 -6.42 -10.59
C SER A 13 -20.21 -6.04 -10.71
N ALA A 14 -20.74 -5.97 -11.94
CA ALA A 14 -22.14 -5.61 -12.19
C ALA A 14 -23.16 -6.52 -11.49
N MET A 15 -22.78 -7.76 -11.18
CA MET A 15 -23.63 -8.76 -10.51
C MET A 15 -23.62 -8.68 -8.97
N ASP A 16 -22.51 -8.23 -8.38
CA ASP A 16 -22.29 -8.21 -6.91
C ASP A 16 -22.45 -6.81 -6.29
N GLY A 17 -22.80 -5.82 -7.11
CA GLY A 17 -23.04 -4.45 -6.71
C GLY A 17 -24.50 -4.18 -6.37
N VAL A 18 -24.73 -3.35 -5.36
CA VAL A 18 -26.01 -2.65 -5.14
C VAL A 18 -25.79 -1.16 -5.37
N LYS A 19 -26.73 -0.50 -6.05
CA LYS A 19 -26.71 0.93 -6.28
C LYS A 19 -27.62 1.62 -5.27
N CYS A 20 -27.13 2.67 -4.62
CA CYS A 20 -27.98 3.50 -3.77
C CYS A 20 -28.97 4.28 -4.64
N SER A 21 -30.27 4.25 -4.28
CA SER A 21 -31.32 4.98 -5.01
C SER A 21 -31.19 6.50 -4.92
N ASN A 22 -30.48 7.02 -3.91
CA ASN A 22 -30.35 8.46 -3.68
C ASN A 22 -29.02 9.02 -4.24
N CYS A 23 -27.87 8.53 -3.77
CA CYS A 23 -26.56 9.05 -4.21
C CYS A 23 -25.99 8.36 -5.46
N LEU A 24 -26.69 7.35 -6.01
CA LEU A 24 -26.28 6.60 -7.21
C LEU A 24 -24.93 5.88 -7.13
N ASN A 25 -24.26 5.90 -5.97
CA ASN A 25 -23.01 5.16 -5.75
C ASN A 25 -23.23 3.65 -5.68
N MET A 26 -22.23 2.90 -6.13
CA MET A 26 -22.21 1.43 -6.13
C MET A 26 -21.51 0.91 -4.87
N PHE A 27 -22.01 -0.19 -4.31
CA PHE A 27 -21.46 -0.82 -3.13
C PHE A 27 -21.44 -2.35 -3.31
N HIS A 28 -20.41 -3.03 -2.82
CA HIS A 28 -20.49 -4.50 -2.71
C HIS A 28 -21.56 -4.87 -1.69
N ARG A 29 -22.36 -5.89 -1.99
CA ARG A 29 -23.33 -6.46 -1.04
C ARG A 29 -22.71 -6.80 0.31
N GLN A 30 -21.50 -7.37 0.28
CA GLN A 30 -20.73 -7.72 1.47
C GLN A 30 -20.32 -6.49 2.28
N CYS A 31 -19.92 -5.40 1.62
CA CYS A 31 -19.53 -4.17 2.31
C CYS A 31 -20.70 -3.46 3.01
N VAL A 32 -21.94 -3.80 2.66
CA VAL A 32 -23.16 -3.24 3.25
C VAL A 32 -24.05 -4.29 3.91
N ASN A 33 -23.51 -5.49 4.17
CA ASN A 33 -24.18 -6.62 4.83
C ASN A 33 -25.57 -6.97 4.25
N LEU A 34 -25.74 -6.87 2.93
CA LEU A 34 -26.97 -7.28 2.27
C LEU A 34 -26.95 -8.77 1.95
N LYS A 35 -27.93 -9.51 2.48
CA LYS A 35 -28.24 -10.87 2.06
C LYS A 35 -28.81 -10.87 0.63
N ASN A 36 -28.69 -11.99 -0.09
CA ASN A 36 -29.08 -12.14 -1.51
C ASN A 36 -30.61 -12.10 -1.77
N ASP A 37 -31.35 -11.27 -1.05
CA ASP A 37 -32.79 -11.11 -1.24
C ASP A 37 -33.07 -10.18 -2.43
N ALA A 38 -33.33 -10.79 -3.58
CA ALA A 38 -33.58 -10.11 -4.85
C ALA A 38 -34.77 -9.12 -4.84
N ARG A 39 -35.68 -9.22 -3.85
CA ARG A 39 -36.94 -8.45 -3.82
C ARG A 39 -36.82 -7.03 -3.26
N LYS A 40 -35.70 -6.65 -2.62
CA LYS A 40 -35.58 -5.35 -1.90
C LYS A 40 -34.53 -4.37 -2.48
N LEU A 41 -33.92 -4.68 -3.63
CA LEU A 41 -32.79 -3.91 -4.15
C LEU A 41 -33.19 -2.56 -4.80
N ASN A 42 -34.40 -2.47 -5.36
CA ASN A 42 -34.82 -1.30 -6.14
C ASN A 42 -35.05 -0.03 -5.30
N LYS A 43 -35.16 -0.16 -3.97
CA LYS A 43 -35.32 0.97 -3.04
C LYS A 43 -34.20 1.04 -1.99
N TRP A 44 -33.11 0.29 -2.19
CA TRP A 44 -32.04 0.27 -1.21
C TRP A 44 -31.29 1.61 -1.15
N GLN A 45 -31.05 2.06 0.07
CA GLN A 45 -30.31 3.29 0.37
C GLN A 45 -29.10 2.94 1.24
N CYS A 46 -27.95 3.56 0.94
CA CYS A 46 -26.78 3.43 1.81
C CYS A 46 -27.04 4.10 3.17
N GLN A 47 -26.30 3.71 4.20
CA GLN A 47 -26.51 4.22 5.55
C GLN A 47 -26.44 5.75 5.63
N GLY A 48 -25.52 6.38 4.91
CA GLY A 48 -25.42 7.85 4.87
C GLY A 48 -26.62 8.54 4.22
N CYS A 49 -27.28 7.91 3.24
CA CYS A 49 -28.52 8.45 2.67
C CYS A 49 -29.73 8.15 3.55
N LYS A 50 -29.73 7.02 4.27
CA LYS A 50 -30.80 6.62 5.19
C LYS A 50 -30.87 7.52 6.42
N THR A 51 -29.74 7.97 6.96
CA THR A 51 -29.69 8.91 8.08
C THR A 51 -30.07 10.33 7.66
N ARG A 52 -29.84 10.69 6.39
CA ARG A 52 -30.13 12.04 5.86
C ARG A 52 -31.58 12.21 5.39
N ASN A 53 -32.20 11.14 4.92
CA ASN A 53 -33.61 11.07 4.58
C ASN A 53 -34.24 9.89 5.35
N PRO A 54 -34.78 10.09 6.56
CA PRO A 54 -35.64 9.11 7.19
C PRO A 54 -36.91 9.00 6.33
N SER A 55 -36.90 8.07 5.37
CA SER A 55 -38.07 7.70 4.59
C SER A 55 -39.11 7.15 5.55
N GLU A 56 -40.25 7.82 5.59
CA GLU A 56 -41.41 7.56 6.45
C GLU A 56 -41.76 6.08 6.57
N ALA A 57 -41.70 5.58 7.81
CA ALA A 57 -42.48 4.44 8.29
C ALA A 57 -43.03 4.86 9.66
N GLY A 58 -44.35 4.93 9.77
CA GLY A 58 -45.06 5.93 10.56
C GLY A 58 -45.40 5.65 12.03
N VAL A 59 -46.31 6.52 12.49
CA VAL A 59 -47.05 6.71 13.77
C VAL A 59 -46.23 7.31 14.92
N SER A 60 -46.61 8.39 15.62
CA SER A 60 -47.85 9.18 15.72
C SER A 60 -47.56 10.62 16.17
N ALA A 61 -48.52 11.51 15.86
CA ALA A 61 -48.77 12.92 16.23
C ALA A 61 -48.02 13.47 17.47
N THR A 62 -47.53 14.72 17.48
CA THR A 62 -48.37 15.94 17.43
C THR A 62 -47.69 17.12 16.74
N SER A 63 -48.41 17.69 15.76
CA SER A 63 -48.17 19.00 15.16
C SER A 63 -48.49 20.13 16.14
N GLY A 64 -47.69 21.19 16.11
CA GLY A 64 -47.98 22.45 16.80
C GLY A 64 -47.07 23.57 16.30
N SER A 65 -47.28 24.01 15.06
CA SER A 65 -46.72 25.25 14.52
C SER A 65 -47.86 26.25 14.34
N LEU A 66 -47.90 27.32 15.14
CA LEU A 66 -48.57 28.57 14.80
C LEU A 66 -47.80 29.77 15.39
N SER A 67 -47.74 30.81 14.59
CA SER A 67 -47.08 32.10 14.81
C SER A 67 -47.85 33.06 15.72
N SER A 68 -47.12 34.06 16.23
CA SER A 68 -47.54 35.41 16.66
C SER A 68 -48.42 35.60 17.91
N GLY A 69 -47.93 36.41 18.85
CA GLY A 69 -48.75 37.11 19.85
C GLY A 69 -47.97 37.59 21.07
N VAL A 70 -47.83 38.91 21.19
CA VAL A 70 -47.20 39.71 22.26
C VAL A 70 -47.73 39.44 23.68
N THR A 71 -46.86 39.47 24.71
CA THR A 71 -46.79 40.46 25.81
C THR A 71 -45.91 39.99 26.97
N ASP A 72 -45.44 40.99 27.70
CA ASP A 72 -44.41 41.08 28.73
C ASP A 72 -44.78 40.43 30.08
N THR A 73 -43.82 40.47 31.01
CA THR A 73 -43.96 40.37 32.49
C THR A 73 -43.42 39.09 33.17
N GLU A 74 -42.16 39.24 33.62
CA GLU A 74 -41.68 39.07 35.00
C GLU A 74 -41.38 37.66 35.60
N LEU A 75 -40.06 37.42 35.73
CA LEU A 75 -39.30 36.82 36.83
C LEU A 75 -39.88 35.63 37.63
N GLY A 76 -39.24 34.47 37.40
CA GLY A 76 -38.54 33.76 38.47
C GLY A 76 -39.24 32.53 39.06
N GLU A 77 -38.94 31.35 38.52
CA GLU A 77 -38.86 30.13 39.34
C GLU A 77 -37.92 29.10 38.71
N VAL A 78 -36.95 28.66 39.48
CA VAL A 78 -35.88 27.74 39.09
C VAL A 78 -36.45 26.32 39.12
N VAL A 79 -36.72 25.73 37.96
CA VAL A 79 -37.06 24.30 37.86
C VAL A 79 -35.78 23.51 37.57
N PRO A 80 -35.29 22.63 38.48
CA PRO A 80 -34.21 21.70 38.18
C PRO A 80 -34.78 20.54 37.35
N GLY A 81 -34.88 20.76 36.03
CA GLY A 81 -35.27 19.76 35.06
C GLY A 81 -34.16 18.74 34.81
N THR A 82 -34.17 17.68 35.60
CA THR A 82 -33.82 16.29 35.27
C THR A 82 -32.86 16.03 34.08
N SER A 83 -31.64 15.60 34.44
CA SER A 83 -30.84 14.57 33.75
C SER A 83 -30.76 14.62 32.23
N ASP A 84 -29.97 15.53 31.67
CA ASP A 84 -29.21 15.26 30.45
C ASP A 84 -27.79 14.83 30.85
N ARG A 85 -27.65 13.55 31.17
CA ARG A 85 -26.39 12.92 31.63
C ARG A 85 -25.96 11.77 30.70
N GLY A 86 -26.35 11.83 29.42
CA GLY A 86 -26.11 10.76 28.44
C GLY A 86 -25.15 11.09 27.30
N SER A 87 -24.61 12.33 27.21
CA SER A 87 -23.85 12.79 26.03
C SER A 87 -22.31 12.79 26.21
N CYS A 88 -21.81 12.39 27.37
CA CYS A 88 -20.37 12.37 27.66
C CYS A 88 -19.66 11.06 27.30
N ASP A 89 -20.37 9.92 27.28
CA ASP A 89 -19.73 8.62 27.03
C ASP A 89 -19.28 8.44 25.58
N ASP A 90 -20.06 8.93 24.60
CA ASP A 90 -19.69 8.89 23.19
C ASP A 90 -18.50 9.83 22.87
N ASN A 91 -18.43 10.98 23.55
CA ASN A 91 -17.32 11.94 23.39
C ASN A 91 -16.01 11.41 23.97
N ILE A 92 -16.06 10.71 25.12
CA ILE A 92 -14.88 10.08 25.73
C ILE A 92 -14.38 8.93 24.86
N ASN A 93 -15.30 8.13 24.29
CA ASN A 93 -14.94 7.03 23.40
C ASN A 93 -14.27 7.56 22.12
N LEU A 94 -14.88 8.54 21.43
CA LEU A 94 -14.29 9.16 20.24
C LEU A 94 -12.94 9.83 20.53
N ALA A 95 -12.80 10.53 21.65
CA ALA A 95 -11.53 11.15 22.05
C ALA A 95 -10.43 10.10 22.26
N SER A 96 -10.76 8.95 22.84
CA SER A 96 -9.83 7.84 23.05
C SER A 96 -9.43 7.17 21.73
N GLU A 97 -10.37 6.98 20.80
CA GLU A 97 -10.10 6.46 19.45
C GLU A 97 -9.22 7.42 18.65
N ILE A 98 -9.49 8.74 18.69
CA ILE A 98 -8.66 9.75 18.05
C ILE A 98 -7.23 9.73 18.62
N LYS A 99 -7.08 9.57 19.94
CA LYS A 99 -5.76 9.46 20.58
C LYS A 99 -5.03 8.21 20.11
N LEU A 100 -5.70 7.06 20.09
CA LEU A 100 -5.13 5.80 19.60
C LEU A 100 -4.67 5.91 18.14
N ILE A 101 -5.50 6.49 17.27
CA ILE A 101 -5.15 6.70 15.86
C ILE A 101 -3.93 7.62 15.73
N ARG A 102 -3.83 8.69 16.53
CA ARG A 102 -2.65 9.56 16.54
C ARG A 102 -1.40 8.80 16.99
N ASP A 103 -1.50 7.99 18.03
CA ASP A 103 -0.38 7.20 18.53
C ASP A 103 0.07 6.14 17.50
N GLN A 104 -0.88 5.52 16.78
CA GLN A 104 -0.58 4.64 15.66
C GLN A 104 0.09 5.37 14.50
N LEU A 105 -0.41 6.55 14.10
CA LEU A 105 0.20 7.37 13.05
C LEU A 105 1.63 7.78 13.39
N THR A 106 1.90 8.18 14.64
CA THR A 106 3.27 8.52 15.06
C THR A 106 4.19 7.29 15.05
N THR A 107 3.65 6.11 15.36
CA THR A 107 4.40 4.85 15.31
C THR A 107 4.75 4.47 13.86
N ILE A 108 3.78 4.51 12.96
CA ILE A 108 3.99 4.27 11.53
C ILE A 108 4.98 5.28 10.95
N ALA A 109 4.88 6.57 11.34
CA ALA A 109 5.82 7.59 10.89
C ALA A 109 7.26 7.28 11.31
N ARG A 110 7.46 6.82 12.56
CA ARG A 110 8.77 6.36 13.05
C ARG A 110 9.29 5.15 12.28
N GLU A 111 8.43 4.17 12.01
CA GLU A 111 8.81 2.98 11.23
C GLU A 111 9.21 3.35 9.79
N ILE A 112 8.48 4.26 9.14
CA ILE A 112 8.83 4.76 7.80
C ILE A 112 10.22 5.42 7.79
N ILE A 113 10.54 6.22 8.81
CA ILE A 113 11.87 6.83 8.93
C ILE A 113 12.94 5.74 9.07
N SER A 114 12.72 4.76 9.95
CA SER A 114 13.66 3.65 10.13
C SER A 114 13.84 2.82 8.85
N PHE A 115 12.76 2.53 8.11
CA PHE A 115 12.86 1.83 6.84
C PHE A 115 13.64 2.62 5.79
N ARG A 116 13.48 3.95 5.75
CA ARG A 116 14.28 4.80 4.85
C ARG A 116 15.77 4.75 5.20
N GLU A 117 16.13 4.72 6.47
CA GLU A 117 17.52 4.56 6.90
C GLU A 117 18.10 3.21 6.46
N VAL A 118 17.34 2.13 6.67
CA VAL A 118 17.74 0.77 6.23
C VAL A 118 17.89 0.70 4.71
N ILE A 119 16.97 1.27 3.95
CA ILE A 119 17.04 1.32 2.48
C ILE A 119 18.30 2.08 2.04
N SER A 120 18.58 3.26 2.62
CA SER A 120 19.79 4.02 2.31
C SER A 120 21.06 3.23 2.58
N LYS A 121 21.11 2.47 3.68
CA LYS A 121 22.25 1.60 4.00
C LYS A 121 22.39 0.45 3.01
N ILE A 122 21.29 -0.20 2.61
CA ILE A 122 21.32 -1.26 1.61
C ILE A 122 21.81 -0.72 0.27
N SER A 123 21.30 0.43 -0.18
CA SER A 123 21.76 1.05 -1.43
C SER A 123 23.27 1.32 -1.40
N SER A 124 23.78 1.91 -0.32
CA SER A 124 25.22 2.14 -0.15
C SER A 124 26.04 0.85 -0.21
N ASN A 125 25.55 -0.23 0.41
CA ASN A 125 26.23 -1.52 0.37
C ASN A 125 26.20 -2.13 -1.04
N VAL A 126 25.10 -1.98 -1.77
CA VAL A 126 24.98 -2.45 -3.17
C VAL A 126 25.97 -1.70 -4.06
N ASP A 127 26.10 -0.38 -3.90
CA ASP A 127 27.07 0.42 -4.64
C ASP A 127 28.51 -0.03 -4.35
N GLU A 128 28.83 -0.30 -3.08
CA GLU A 128 30.14 -0.83 -2.69
C GLU A 128 30.42 -2.21 -3.31
N LEU A 129 29.45 -3.13 -3.26
CA LEU A 129 29.58 -4.45 -3.87
C LEU A 129 29.74 -4.36 -5.38
N ASN A 130 28.99 -3.48 -6.04
CA ASN A 130 29.09 -3.25 -7.49
C ASN A 130 30.49 -2.76 -7.88
N ASN A 131 31.05 -1.81 -7.11
CA ASN A 131 32.42 -1.34 -7.32
C ASN A 131 33.45 -2.47 -7.15
N ARG A 132 33.30 -3.29 -6.10
CA ARG A 132 34.19 -4.43 -5.85
C ARG A 132 34.12 -5.48 -6.96
N VAL A 133 32.93 -5.76 -7.48
CA VAL A 133 32.75 -6.66 -8.63
C VAL A 133 33.45 -6.08 -9.86
N GLY A 134 33.25 -4.80 -10.17
CA GLY A 134 33.94 -4.15 -11.29
C GLY A 134 35.46 -4.18 -11.18
N ASP A 135 36.02 -4.07 -9.98
CA ASP A 135 37.46 -4.21 -9.77
C ASP A 135 37.95 -5.66 -9.92
N ILE A 136 37.15 -6.63 -9.50
CA ILE A 136 37.43 -8.05 -9.75
C ILE A 136 37.41 -8.34 -11.26
N GLU A 137 36.40 -7.85 -11.99
CA GLU A 137 36.31 -8.00 -13.44
C GLU A 137 37.54 -7.43 -14.15
N LYS A 138 37.98 -6.21 -13.81
CA LYS A 138 39.22 -5.63 -14.36
C LYS A 138 40.45 -6.50 -14.09
N ARG A 139 40.56 -7.05 -12.88
CA ARG A 139 41.67 -7.93 -12.50
C ARG A 139 41.65 -9.24 -13.27
N VAL A 140 40.47 -9.81 -13.49
CA VAL A 140 40.29 -11.03 -14.30
C VAL A 140 40.72 -10.75 -15.74
N ILE A 141 40.25 -9.66 -16.35
CA ILE A 141 40.66 -9.25 -17.70
C ILE A 141 42.19 -9.11 -17.79
N HIS A 142 42.81 -8.45 -16.82
CA HIS A 142 44.27 -8.29 -16.79
C HIS A 142 45.00 -9.63 -16.65
N LEU A 143 44.47 -10.57 -15.86
CA LEU A 143 45.05 -11.91 -15.71
C LEU A 143 44.88 -12.74 -16.99
N GLU A 144 43.72 -12.66 -17.63
CA GLU A 144 43.44 -13.32 -18.91
C GLU A 144 44.38 -12.80 -20.01
N GLN A 145 44.59 -11.48 -20.09
CA GLN A 145 45.54 -10.88 -21.02
C GLN A 145 46.96 -11.36 -20.75
N ARG A 146 47.40 -11.35 -19.48
CA ARG A 146 48.73 -11.85 -19.12
C ARG A 146 48.89 -13.33 -19.45
N ALA A 147 47.86 -14.14 -19.24
CA ALA A 147 47.88 -15.55 -19.57
C ALA A 147 47.99 -15.78 -21.08
N ALA A 148 47.25 -15.01 -21.89
CA ALA A 148 47.37 -15.02 -23.34
C ALA A 148 48.77 -14.60 -23.80
N ASP A 149 49.33 -13.54 -23.23
CA ASP A 149 50.68 -13.04 -23.55
C ASP A 149 51.79 -14.01 -23.08
N SER A 150 51.53 -14.76 -22.00
CA SER A 150 52.48 -15.73 -21.43
C SER A 150 52.39 -17.12 -22.09
N GLN A 151 51.41 -17.37 -22.96
CA GLN A 151 51.30 -18.62 -23.70
C GLN A 151 52.39 -18.66 -24.78
N PRO A 152 53.41 -19.53 -24.66
CA PRO A 152 54.63 -19.37 -25.44
C PRO A 152 54.47 -20.03 -26.82
N GLN A 153 53.93 -19.29 -27.80
CA GLN A 153 54.02 -19.70 -29.20
C GLN A 153 55.47 -19.70 -29.72
N THR A 154 56.41 -19.05 -29.03
CA THR A 154 57.79 -18.88 -29.49
C THR A 154 58.78 -19.92 -28.96
N THR A 155 58.51 -20.57 -27.81
CA THR A 155 59.40 -21.62 -27.31
C THR A 155 59.09 -22.95 -27.94
N ASP A 156 57.81 -23.27 -28.19
CA ASP A 156 57.44 -24.56 -28.77
C ASP A 156 57.93 -24.68 -30.21
N SER A 157 57.74 -23.64 -31.03
CA SER A 157 58.24 -23.62 -32.42
C SER A 157 59.77 -23.68 -32.50
N LYS A 158 60.50 -22.96 -31.63
CA LYS A 158 61.98 -23.04 -31.59
C LYS A 158 62.48 -24.37 -31.05
N LEU A 159 61.76 -24.97 -30.10
CA LEU A 159 62.07 -26.30 -29.59
C LEU A 159 61.78 -27.39 -30.62
N GLU A 160 60.70 -27.26 -31.41
CA GLU A 160 60.41 -28.14 -32.54
C GLU A 160 61.46 -28.00 -33.65
N ASP A 161 61.88 -26.79 -34.01
CA ASP A 161 62.93 -26.56 -35.00
C ASP A 161 64.26 -27.20 -34.56
N THR A 162 64.66 -27.00 -33.30
CA THR A 162 65.88 -27.64 -32.77
C THR A 162 65.74 -29.16 -32.63
N LEU A 163 64.57 -29.68 -32.30
CA LEU A 163 64.30 -31.13 -32.28
C LEU A 163 64.39 -31.74 -33.68
N THR A 164 63.86 -31.06 -34.70
CA THR A 164 63.91 -31.55 -36.09
C THR A 164 65.32 -31.50 -36.65
N GLU A 165 66.10 -30.47 -36.31
CA GLU A 165 67.52 -30.36 -36.65
C GLU A 165 68.35 -31.49 -35.99
N LEU A 166 68.17 -31.74 -34.70
CA LEU A 166 68.85 -32.85 -34.01
C LEU A 166 68.42 -34.23 -34.55
N LYS A 167 67.14 -34.41 -34.86
CA LYS A 167 66.58 -35.68 -35.38
C LYS A 167 67.01 -35.95 -36.83
N SER A 168 67.36 -34.92 -37.60
CA SER A 168 67.93 -35.07 -38.94
C SER A 168 69.43 -35.33 -38.87
N GLY A 169 70.19 -34.60 -38.04
CA GLY A 169 71.62 -34.81 -37.84
C GLY A 169 71.97 -36.20 -37.27
N SER A 170 71.18 -36.72 -36.33
CA SER A 170 71.42 -38.04 -35.72
C SER A 170 71.28 -39.22 -36.71
N ARG A 171 70.48 -39.08 -37.79
CA ARG A 171 70.33 -40.12 -38.82
C ARG A 171 71.56 -40.25 -39.73
N PHE A 172 72.37 -39.20 -39.85
CA PHE A 172 73.57 -39.22 -40.69
C PHE A 172 74.78 -39.88 -40.03
N ILE A 173 74.78 -40.05 -38.70
CA ILE A 173 75.93 -40.59 -37.95
C ILE A 173 75.86 -42.13 -37.82
N THR A 174 74.74 -42.76 -38.21
CA THR A 174 74.50 -44.21 -37.99
C THR A 174 74.57 -45.05 -39.27
N GLN A 175 75.18 -44.54 -40.34
CA GLN A 175 75.36 -45.25 -41.63
C GLN A 175 76.84 -45.38 -41.96
#